data_AF-A0AAQ3NAU1-F1
#
_entry.id   AF-A0AAQ3NAU1-F1
#
_cell.length_a   1.000
_cell.length_b   1.000
_cell.length_c   1.000
_cell.angle_alpha   90.00
_cell.angle_beta   90.00
_cell.angle_gamma   90.00
#
_symmetry.space_group_name_H-M   'P 1'
#
loop_
_entity.id
_entity.type
_entity.pdbx_description
1 polymer ?
#
loop_
_entity_poly.entity_id
_entity_poly.type
_entity_poly.pdbx_seq_one_letter_code
_entity_poly.pdbx_strand_id
1 'polypeptide(L)'
;MAFSPASRLANLRRHLDLTEAVNKVAQVNGIGGSMKVKVASEVSQALSLGRAVVALESTIISHGMPYPQNLQTAIEVESIVRENGAVPATIAILDGTPCVGLSLEELERLASLGTSARKTARRDIANVDGVLSVESVWAHSFVVIPKCFHALQFTQQNSLALPTSVIVHLLYPTSNSLPGWQIHLSQIVAVNIPIFVTGGIGGVHRHWEHSMDISSDLVELGRTPVAVVCAGVKSILDIPRTLEYLETQGVCVAAYKTNEFPAFFTETSGCKVSCRVDSPEDYASFKLKLGTGILIAVPIPQEHSASGNIIESAIHKAIKEARENNITGSAETPFLLAKVNDLTGGASLAANIALVKNNALVGAKVAVALAEKRKNCERYVVMRYEAHTAFTACWKQIRWEWSGHVDDAVSNRPNKLNMTRHLRTT
;
A
#
# COMPACT_ATOMS: atom_id res chain seq x y z
N MET A 1 21.33 6.94 -37.41
CA MET A 1 20.59 8.17 -37.05
C MET A 1 20.79 8.44 -35.57
N ALA A 2 21.60 9.44 -35.22
CA ALA A 2 21.92 9.73 -33.83
C ALA A 2 20.82 10.61 -33.21
N PHE A 3 20.12 10.07 -32.21
CA PHE A 3 19.15 10.81 -31.41
C PHE A 3 19.84 12.01 -30.73
N SER A 4 19.34 13.22 -31.00
CA SER A 4 19.88 14.49 -30.47
C SER A 4 19.91 14.51 -28.93
N PRO A 5 20.81 15.27 -28.28
CA PRO A 5 20.84 15.41 -26.81
C PRO A 5 19.49 15.79 -26.21
N ALA A 6 18.70 16.62 -26.89
CA ALA A 6 17.33 16.98 -26.50
C ALA A 6 16.36 15.77 -26.53
N SER A 7 16.50 14.87 -27.50
CA SER A 7 15.68 13.64 -27.56
C SER A 7 16.06 12.59 -26.51
N ARG A 8 17.32 12.57 -26.05
CA ARG A 8 17.76 11.75 -24.90
C ARG A 8 17.24 12.33 -23.59
N LEU A 9 17.26 13.66 -23.43
CA LEU A 9 16.61 14.40 -22.34
C LEU A 9 15.11 14.10 -22.25
N ALA A 10 14.41 14.09 -23.39
CA ALA A 10 12.98 13.79 -23.45
C ALA A 10 12.66 12.32 -23.12
N ASN A 11 13.55 11.37 -23.46
CA ASN A 11 13.40 9.95 -23.09
C ASN A 11 13.74 9.69 -21.61
N LEU A 12 14.80 10.32 -21.07
CA LEU A 12 15.18 10.22 -19.66
C LEU A 12 14.16 10.90 -18.74
N ARG A 13 13.62 12.07 -19.14
CA ARG A 13 12.46 12.66 -18.49
C ARG A 13 11.28 11.69 -18.55
N ARG A 14 10.86 11.17 -19.70
CA ARG A 14 9.76 10.17 -19.77
C ARG A 14 9.95 8.90 -18.90
N HIS A 15 11.18 8.51 -18.56
CA HIS A 15 11.43 7.37 -17.68
C HIS A 15 11.56 7.71 -16.19
N LEU A 16 11.72 8.99 -15.85
CA LEU A 16 11.86 9.51 -14.47
C LEU A 16 10.70 10.43 -14.05
N ASP A 17 9.94 10.93 -15.02
CA ASP A 17 8.89 11.92 -14.89
C ASP A 17 7.56 11.20 -14.65
N LEU A 18 7.22 11.04 -13.36
CA LEU A 18 5.91 10.55 -12.94
C LEU A 18 4.79 11.55 -13.26
N THR A 19 5.11 12.76 -13.75
CA THR A 19 4.09 13.74 -14.17
C THR A 19 3.26 13.22 -15.35
N GLU A 20 3.80 12.32 -16.19
CA GLU A 20 3.02 11.64 -17.24
C GLU A 20 2.08 10.55 -16.67
N ALA A 21 2.45 9.93 -15.54
CA ALA A 21 1.56 9.04 -14.78
C ALA A 21 0.47 9.83 -14.02
N VAL A 22 0.82 10.97 -13.44
CA VAL A 22 -0.11 11.89 -12.75
C VAL A 22 -1.06 12.57 -13.76
N ASN A 23 -0.58 12.96 -14.94
CA ASN A 23 -1.42 13.49 -16.02
C ASN A 23 -2.28 12.40 -16.68
N LYS A 24 -1.83 11.13 -16.73
CA LYS A 24 -2.71 10.00 -17.07
C LYS A 24 -3.82 9.81 -16.06
N VAL A 25 -3.58 10.01 -14.77
CA VAL A 25 -4.62 9.99 -13.72
C VAL A 25 -5.59 11.16 -13.87
N ALA A 26 -5.12 12.35 -14.28
CA ALA A 26 -5.97 13.51 -14.53
C ALA A 26 -6.77 13.43 -15.86
N GLN A 27 -6.25 12.72 -16.88
CA GLN A 27 -6.91 12.49 -18.17
C GLN A 27 -7.80 11.25 -18.25
N VAL A 28 -8.09 10.56 -17.13
CA VAL A 28 -9.18 9.56 -17.07
C VAL A 28 -10.57 10.24 -17.04
N ASN A 29 -10.77 11.22 -17.91
CA ASN A 29 -12.05 11.92 -18.08
C ASN A 29 -12.58 11.85 -19.52
N GLY A 30 -12.08 10.93 -20.34
CA GLY A 30 -12.62 10.75 -21.69
C GLY A 30 -12.10 9.50 -22.39
N ILE A 31 -13.04 8.57 -22.64
CA ILE A 31 -12.99 7.47 -23.62
C ILE A 31 -12.19 6.23 -23.16
N GLY A 32 -12.92 5.23 -22.67
CA GLY A 32 -12.45 3.88 -22.31
C GLY A 32 -12.89 3.51 -20.89
N GLY A 33 -13.67 2.43 -20.72
CA GLY A 33 -14.33 2.05 -19.47
C GLY A 33 -13.40 1.63 -18.32
N SER A 34 -12.60 2.56 -17.80
CA SER A 34 -11.78 2.37 -16.61
C SER A 34 -12.48 2.92 -15.35
N MET A 35 -12.50 2.14 -14.28
CA MET A 35 -13.06 2.50 -12.97
C MET A 35 -12.52 3.86 -12.48
N LYS A 36 -13.42 4.81 -12.20
CA LYS A 36 -13.08 6.17 -11.79
C LYS A 36 -12.70 6.19 -10.30
N VAL A 37 -11.45 6.52 -9.99
CA VAL A 37 -10.98 6.67 -8.60
C VAL A 37 -11.16 8.12 -8.14
N LYS A 38 -11.86 8.33 -7.03
CA LYS A 38 -11.94 9.61 -6.32
C LYS A 38 -10.68 9.79 -5.48
N VAL A 39 -9.95 10.87 -5.70
CA VAL A 39 -8.78 11.24 -4.90
C VAL A 39 -9.04 12.58 -4.23
N ALA A 40 -8.84 12.65 -2.90
CA ALA A 40 -8.97 13.90 -2.17
C ALA A 40 -7.99 14.96 -2.67
N SER A 41 -8.39 16.23 -2.66
CA SER A 41 -7.57 17.35 -3.16
C SER A 41 -6.24 17.46 -2.42
N GLU A 42 -6.23 17.29 -1.09
CA GLU A 42 -5.03 17.28 -0.25
C GLU A 42 -4.05 16.19 -0.69
N VAL A 43 -4.54 14.98 -0.93
CA VAL A 43 -3.73 13.83 -1.39
C VAL A 43 -3.19 14.08 -2.78
N SER A 44 -4.04 14.51 -3.72
CA SER A 44 -3.63 14.82 -5.10
C SER A 44 -2.55 15.91 -5.13
N GLN A 45 -2.71 16.96 -4.31
CA GLN A 45 -1.73 18.04 -4.20
C GLN A 45 -0.41 17.52 -3.61
N ALA A 46 -0.46 16.73 -2.53
CA ALA A 46 0.73 16.15 -1.91
C ALA A 46 1.53 15.28 -2.88
N LEU A 47 0.85 14.41 -3.64
CA LEU A 47 1.47 13.58 -4.66
C LEU A 47 2.13 14.43 -5.77
N SER A 48 1.44 15.46 -6.26
CA SER A 48 1.97 16.36 -7.31
C SER A 48 3.22 17.13 -6.87
N LEU A 49 3.33 17.44 -5.57
CA LEU A 49 4.46 18.15 -4.98
C LEU A 49 5.57 17.21 -4.45
N GLY A 50 5.46 15.89 -4.68
CA GLY A 50 6.40 14.91 -4.15
C GLY A 50 6.49 14.93 -2.61
N ARG A 51 5.39 15.29 -1.92
CA ARG A 51 5.28 15.22 -0.46
C ARG A 51 4.99 13.78 -0.02
N ALA A 52 5.31 13.47 1.23
CA ALA A 52 5.02 12.17 1.81
C ALA A 52 3.51 11.95 1.93
N VAL A 53 3.04 10.78 1.51
CA VAL A 53 1.65 10.33 1.63
C VAL A 53 1.66 8.92 2.23
N VAL A 54 0.80 8.68 3.21
CA VAL A 54 0.62 7.37 3.85
C VAL A 54 -0.80 6.91 3.61
N ALA A 55 -0.96 5.75 2.98
CA ALA A 55 -2.25 5.12 2.86
C ALA A 55 -2.66 4.46 4.18
N LEU A 56 -3.95 4.53 4.51
CA LEU A 56 -4.56 3.92 5.68
C LEU A 56 -5.74 3.05 5.25
N GLU A 57 -5.93 1.92 5.94
CA GLU A 57 -7.02 0.97 5.64
C GLU A 57 -8.38 1.42 6.20
N SER A 58 -9.48 0.87 5.65
CA SER A 58 -10.83 1.04 6.21
C SER A 58 -11.39 -0.20 6.90
N THR A 59 -10.76 -1.37 6.75
CA THR A 59 -11.27 -2.61 7.35
C THR A 59 -11.21 -2.56 8.88
N ILE A 60 -10.13 -2.02 9.45
CA ILE A 60 -10.04 -1.81 10.91
C ILE A 60 -11.10 -0.87 11.47
N ILE A 61 -11.52 0.12 10.68
CA ILE A 61 -12.54 1.09 11.07
C ILE A 61 -13.92 0.42 11.13
N SER A 62 -14.24 -0.42 10.15
CA SER A 62 -15.56 -1.05 10.04
C SER A 62 -15.68 -2.36 10.84
N HIS A 63 -14.63 -3.17 10.90
CA HIS A 63 -14.67 -4.54 11.44
C HIS A 63 -13.66 -4.79 12.57
N GLY A 64 -12.71 -3.89 12.78
CA GLY A 64 -11.63 -4.09 13.75
C GLY A 64 -11.91 -3.51 15.13
N MET A 65 -12.81 -2.52 15.23
CA MET A 65 -13.09 -1.78 16.45
C MET A 65 -14.58 -1.40 16.53
N PRO A 66 -15.19 -1.35 17.73
CA PRO A 66 -16.56 -0.89 17.91
C PRO A 66 -16.67 0.63 17.74
N TYR A 67 -17.88 1.10 17.43
CA TYR A 67 -18.22 2.53 17.46
C TYR A 67 -18.47 2.99 18.91
N PRO A 68 -17.99 4.18 19.34
CA PRO A 68 -17.31 5.23 18.57
C PRO A 68 -15.77 5.13 18.52
N GLN A 69 -15.18 4.11 19.15
CA GLN A 69 -13.72 3.97 19.24
C GLN A 69 -13.05 3.82 17.87
N ASN A 70 -13.73 3.18 16.91
CA ASN A 70 -13.26 3.07 15.53
C ASN A 70 -13.05 4.42 14.85
N LEU A 71 -14.03 5.33 14.94
CA LEU A 71 -13.95 6.68 14.38
C LEU A 71 -12.88 7.52 15.08
N GLN A 72 -12.87 7.50 16.41
CA GLN A 72 -11.88 8.22 17.22
C GLN A 72 -10.46 7.77 16.86
N THR A 73 -10.23 6.46 16.79
CA THR A 73 -8.93 5.91 16.42
C THR A 73 -8.55 6.29 15.00
N ALA A 74 -9.48 6.25 14.04
CA ALA A 74 -9.20 6.64 12.67
C ALA A 74 -8.77 8.12 12.56
N ILE A 75 -9.46 9.03 13.25
CA ILE A 75 -9.12 10.45 13.31
C ILE A 75 -7.74 10.66 13.95
N GLU A 76 -7.47 10.01 15.07
CA GLU A 76 -6.20 10.11 15.78
C GLU A 76 -5.04 9.57 14.94
N VAL A 77 -5.24 8.46 14.23
CA VAL A 77 -4.27 7.89 13.31
C VAL A 77 -3.97 8.85 12.15
N GLU A 78 -4.99 9.47 11.56
CA GLU A 78 -4.76 10.51 10.56
C GLU A 78 -3.99 11.72 11.14
N SER A 79 -4.29 12.13 12.39
CA SER A 79 -3.57 13.21 13.07
C SER A 79 -2.09 12.87 13.26
N ILE A 80 -1.78 11.66 13.74
CA ILE A 80 -0.41 11.18 13.92
C ILE A 80 0.37 11.25 12.60
N VAL A 81 -0.25 10.85 11.49
CA VAL A 81 0.39 10.94 10.16
C VAL A 81 0.67 12.40 9.79
N ARG A 82 -0.30 13.31 9.98
CA ARG A 82 -0.16 14.74 9.69
C ARG A 82 0.93 15.41 10.53
N GLU A 83 0.91 15.18 11.84
CA GLU A 83 1.88 15.72 12.81
C GLU A 83 3.31 15.26 12.52
N ASN A 84 3.48 14.11 11.88
CA ASN A 84 4.77 13.56 11.48
C ASN A 84 5.13 13.86 10.01
N GLY A 85 4.52 14.88 9.40
CA GLY A 85 4.97 15.46 8.13
C GLY A 85 4.49 14.74 6.87
N ALA A 86 3.59 13.77 6.99
CA ALA A 86 2.97 13.07 5.86
C ALA A 86 1.48 13.42 5.73
N VAL A 87 0.92 13.22 4.53
CA VAL A 87 -0.53 13.37 4.30
C VAL A 87 -1.20 12.01 4.43
N PRO A 88 -2.20 11.83 5.31
CA PRO A 88 -2.96 10.58 5.40
C PRO A 88 -3.90 10.45 4.21
N ALA A 89 -4.03 9.23 3.72
CA ALA A 89 -4.98 8.86 2.70
C ALA A 89 -5.72 7.61 3.17
N THR A 90 -6.79 7.79 3.95
CA THR A 90 -7.70 6.68 4.29
C THR A 90 -8.40 6.21 3.02
N ILE A 91 -8.39 4.90 2.78
CA ILE A 91 -8.85 4.31 1.53
C ILE A 91 -10.09 3.47 1.78
N ALA A 92 -11.11 3.62 0.93
CA ALA A 92 -12.33 2.82 0.97
C ALA A 92 -12.97 2.77 -0.42
N ILE A 93 -13.96 1.89 -0.61
CA ILE A 93 -14.92 2.03 -1.70
C ILE A 93 -16.20 2.55 -1.09
N LEU A 94 -16.66 3.71 -1.55
CA LEU A 94 -17.91 4.31 -1.12
C LEU A 94 -18.86 4.37 -2.31
N ASP A 95 -20.01 3.71 -2.19
CA ASP A 95 -21.05 3.73 -3.23
C ASP A 95 -20.54 3.30 -4.62
N GLY A 96 -19.73 2.24 -4.65
CA GLY A 96 -19.08 1.74 -5.87
C GLY A 96 -17.89 2.56 -6.35
N THR A 97 -17.57 3.69 -5.70
CA THR A 97 -16.44 4.54 -6.08
C THR A 97 -15.22 4.27 -5.19
N PRO A 98 -14.10 3.81 -5.74
CA PRO A 98 -12.80 3.84 -5.07
C PRO A 98 -12.44 5.24 -4.59
N CYS A 99 -12.14 5.40 -3.30
CA CYS A 99 -11.80 6.67 -2.68
C CYS A 99 -10.42 6.59 -2.02
N VAL A 100 -9.57 7.57 -2.33
CA VAL A 100 -8.25 7.77 -1.71
C VAL A 100 -8.24 9.11 -0.98
N GLY A 101 -8.23 9.04 0.35
CA GLY A 101 -8.48 10.18 1.23
C GLY A 101 -9.98 10.38 1.42
N LEU A 102 -10.47 10.11 2.63
CA LEU A 102 -11.86 10.29 3.02
C LEU A 102 -12.04 11.63 3.71
N SER A 103 -13.21 12.26 3.55
CA SER A 103 -13.63 13.35 4.44
C SER A 103 -13.98 12.83 5.84
N LEU A 104 -14.07 13.71 6.83
CA LEU A 104 -14.53 13.35 8.17
C LEU A 104 -15.94 12.74 8.14
N GLU A 105 -16.83 13.28 7.31
CA GLU A 105 -18.20 12.77 7.12
C GLU A 105 -18.20 11.36 6.52
N GLU A 106 -17.33 11.10 5.53
CA GLU A 106 -17.17 9.78 4.92
C GLU A 106 -16.58 8.76 5.90
N LEU A 107 -15.64 9.20 6.73
CA LEU A 107 -15.02 8.41 7.79
C LEU A 107 -16.05 8.04 8.87
N GLU A 108 -16.86 9.00 9.31
CA GLU A 108 -17.95 8.79 10.27
C GLU A 108 -19.03 7.87 9.73
N ARG A 109 -19.40 8.03 8.45
CA ARG A 109 -20.32 7.14 7.74
C ARG A 109 -19.80 5.69 7.71
N LEU A 110 -18.52 5.50 7.38
CA LEU A 110 -17.89 4.18 7.40
C LEU A 110 -17.86 3.58 8.81
N ALA A 111 -17.49 4.37 9.81
CA ALA A 111 -17.37 3.93 11.20
C ALA A 111 -18.73 3.58 11.82
N SER A 112 -19.77 4.37 11.54
CA SER A 112 -21.14 4.13 12.03
C SER A 112 -21.80 2.92 11.37
N LEU A 113 -21.49 2.63 10.10
CA LEU A 113 -21.97 1.41 9.43
C LEU A 113 -21.41 0.13 10.08
N GLY A 114 -20.17 0.19 10.59
CA GLY A 114 -19.51 -0.94 11.25
C GLY A 114 -19.52 -2.20 10.38
N THR A 115 -19.95 -3.32 10.96
CA THR A 115 -20.03 -4.64 10.29
C THR A 115 -21.10 -4.74 9.20
N SER A 116 -21.95 -3.74 9.04
CA SER A 116 -22.89 -3.65 7.89
C SER A 116 -22.15 -3.32 6.59
N ALA A 117 -20.95 -2.77 6.69
CA ALA A 117 -20.04 -2.54 5.58
C ALA A 117 -19.45 -3.90 5.11
N ARG A 118 -19.33 -4.18 3.81
CA ARG A 118 -18.56 -5.36 3.33
C ARG A 118 -17.07 -5.19 3.47
N LYS A 119 -16.48 -6.21 4.07
CA LYS A 119 -15.07 -6.55 3.86
C LYS A 119 -14.86 -7.06 2.43
N THR A 120 -14.14 -6.30 1.61
CA THR A 120 -14.06 -6.55 0.17
C THR A 120 -12.62 -6.84 -0.26
N ALA A 121 -12.38 -7.99 -0.92
CA ALA A 121 -11.09 -8.43 -1.44
C ALA A 121 -10.96 -8.15 -2.95
N ARG A 122 -9.82 -8.49 -3.56
CA ARG A 122 -9.56 -8.25 -5.00
C ARG A 122 -10.57 -8.96 -5.89
N ARG A 123 -10.92 -10.20 -5.54
CA ARG A 123 -11.93 -10.99 -6.27
C ARG A 123 -13.34 -10.39 -6.19
N ASP A 124 -13.60 -9.64 -5.12
CA ASP A 124 -14.91 -9.08 -4.87
C ASP A 124 -15.09 -7.74 -5.62
N ILE A 125 -14.02 -7.08 -6.08
CA ILE A 125 -14.09 -5.75 -6.74
C ILE A 125 -15.08 -5.72 -7.91
N ALA A 126 -15.05 -6.73 -8.78
CA ALA A 126 -15.89 -6.75 -9.99
C ALA A 126 -17.40 -6.76 -9.68
N ASN A 127 -17.78 -7.23 -8.49
CA ASN A 127 -19.19 -7.30 -8.10
C ASN A 127 -19.64 -5.98 -7.42
N VAL A 128 -18.72 -5.05 -7.07
CA VAL A 128 -19.08 -3.76 -6.40
C VAL A 128 -19.76 -2.81 -7.39
N ASP A 129 -19.47 -2.97 -8.68
CA ASP A 129 -19.99 -2.16 -9.77
C ASP A 129 -21.41 -2.58 -10.15
N GLY A 130 -22.40 -1.91 -9.57
CA GLY A 130 -23.77 -2.03 -10.02
C GLY A 130 -24.03 -1.32 -11.36
N VAL A 131 -23.43 -1.73 -12.49
CA VAL A 131 -23.94 -1.50 -13.87
C VAL A 131 -23.33 -2.51 -14.86
N LEU A 132 -23.91 -3.72 -14.97
CA LEU A 132 -24.09 -4.43 -16.23
C LEU A 132 -25.24 -5.43 -16.03
N SER A 133 -26.31 -5.19 -16.76
CA SER A 133 -27.57 -5.95 -16.79
C SER A 133 -27.37 -7.46 -16.95
N VAL A 134 -27.89 -8.29 -16.04
CA VAL A 134 -29.06 -9.18 -16.21
C VAL A 134 -29.39 -9.91 -14.90
N GLU A 135 -30.69 -9.96 -14.61
CA GLU A 135 -31.47 -10.87 -13.76
C GLU A 135 -30.76 -11.77 -12.73
N SER A 136 -31.06 -11.45 -11.46
CA SER A 136 -31.34 -12.39 -10.37
C SER A 136 -30.18 -13.19 -9.73
N VAL A 137 -30.27 -13.25 -8.39
CA VAL A 137 -29.83 -14.35 -7.52
C VAL A 137 -28.52 -14.16 -6.71
N TRP A 138 -28.71 -14.11 -5.38
CA TRP A 138 -27.79 -14.18 -4.23
C TRP A 138 -26.84 -13.00 -3.94
N ALA A 139 -27.31 -12.21 -2.96
CA ALA A 139 -26.57 -11.27 -2.14
C ALA A 139 -25.37 -11.92 -1.43
N HIS A 140 -24.36 -11.12 -1.10
CA HIS A 140 -23.70 -11.05 0.22
C HIS A 140 -22.79 -9.81 0.28
N SER A 141 -23.47 -8.65 0.49
CA SER A 141 -23.27 -7.16 0.57
C SER A 141 -21.91 -6.52 0.70
N PHE A 142 -21.63 -5.48 -0.16
CA PHE A 142 -20.52 -4.48 -0.30
C PHE A 142 -20.59 -3.38 0.77
N VAL A 143 -19.58 -2.49 0.92
CA VAL A 143 -19.87 -1.16 1.49
C VAL A 143 -20.48 -0.31 0.39
N VAL A 144 -21.79 -0.42 0.24
CA VAL A 144 -22.62 0.47 -0.58
C VAL A 144 -23.63 1.04 0.40
N ILE A 145 -23.76 2.36 0.47
CA ILE A 145 -24.88 2.98 1.19
C ILE A 145 -26.03 3.10 0.21
N PRO A 146 -27.15 2.40 0.43
CA PRO A 146 -28.29 2.53 -0.47
C PRO A 146 -28.91 3.92 -0.34
N LYS A 147 -29.18 4.58 -1.48
CA LYS A 147 -30.19 5.64 -1.53
C LYS A 147 -31.53 5.04 -1.10
N CYS A 148 -32.22 5.69 -0.17
CA CYS A 148 -33.58 5.37 0.21
C CYS A 148 -34.46 5.20 -1.04
N PHE A 149 -35.12 4.07 -1.21
CA PHE A 149 -36.20 3.94 -2.18
C PHE A 149 -37.40 3.22 -1.58
N HIS A 150 -38.52 3.92 -1.62
CA HIS A 150 -39.84 3.50 -1.19
C HIS A 150 -40.31 2.27 -2.00
N ALA A 151 -41.08 1.42 -1.31
CA ALA A 151 -41.68 0.21 -1.83
C ALA A 151 -42.58 0.45 -3.05
N LEU A 152 -42.39 -0.36 -4.08
CA LEU A 152 -43.40 -0.66 -5.10
C LEU A 152 -43.34 -2.17 -5.36
N GLN A 153 -44.32 -2.89 -4.81
CA GLN A 153 -44.61 -4.29 -5.14
C GLN A 153 -44.93 -4.40 -6.63
N PHE A 154 -44.33 -5.35 -7.35
CA PHE A 154 -45.02 -6.03 -8.45
C PHE A 154 -44.46 -7.44 -8.68
N THR A 155 -45.36 -8.26 -9.22
CA THR A 155 -45.54 -9.70 -9.12
C THR A 155 -44.68 -10.54 -10.07
N GLN A 156 -44.35 -11.76 -9.63
CA GLN A 156 -43.85 -12.86 -10.48
C GLN A 156 -44.78 -13.14 -11.67
N GLN A 157 -44.21 -13.41 -12.85
CA GLN A 157 -44.54 -14.61 -13.65
C GLN A 157 -43.67 -14.80 -14.90
N ASN A 158 -43.39 -16.08 -15.15
CA ASN A 158 -43.14 -16.75 -16.43
C ASN A 158 -41.70 -17.01 -16.92
N SER A 159 -41.35 -18.27 -16.69
CA SER A 159 -40.45 -19.16 -17.44
C SER A 159 -40.57 -19.07 -18.95
N LEU A 160 -39.44 -19.26 -19.66
CA LEU A 160 -39.36 -19.95 -20.95
C LEU A 160 -37.92 -20.43 -21.19
N ALA A 161 -37.78 -21.71 -21.51
CA ALA A 161 -36.53 -22.43 -21.76
C ALA A 161 -36.14 -22.42 -23.24
N LEU A 162 -34.84 -22.37 -23.58
CA LEU A 162 -34.26 -22.72 -24.89
C LEU A 162 -32.72 -23.00 -24.76
N PRO A 163 -32.05 -23.64 -25.76
CA PRO A 163 -31.47 -24.97 -25.60
C PRO A 163 -29.93 -25.07 -25.57
N THR A 164 -29.49 -26.27 -25.21
CA THR A 164 -28.14 -26.85 -25.13
C THR A 164 -27.29 -26.71 -26.39
N SER A 165 -26.20 -25.95 -26.30
CA SER A 165 -24.93 -26.26 -26.96
C SER A 165 -23.79 -25.49 -26.27
N VAL A 166 -22.61 -26.12 -26.22
CA VAL A 166 -21.37 -25.69 -25.53
C VAL A 166 -21.26 -26.15 -24.06
N ILE A 167 -21.02 -27.45 -23.90
CA ILE A 167 -20.30 -28.01 -22.75
C ILE A 167 -19.05 -28.67 -23.33
N VAL A 168 -17.86 -28.15 -23.01
CA VAL A 168 -16.72 -28.88 -22.40
C VAL A 168 -15.64 -27.85 -22.02
N HIS A 169 -15.06 -28.05 -20.83
CA HIS A 169 -13.98 -27.33 -20.14
C HIS A 169 -14.36 -26.11 -19.32
N LEU A 170 -14.75 -26.37 -18.06
CA LEU A 170 -14.27 -25.67 -16.86
C LEU A 170 -14.71 -26.49 -15.63
N LEU A 171 -13.97 -27.57 -15.34
CA LEU A 171 -14.01 -28.22 -14.03
C LEU A 171 -12.89 -27.64 -13.20
N TYR A 172 -13.18 -26.61 -12.39
CA TYR A 172 -12.53 -26.38 -11.10
C TYR A 172 -13.50 -25.62 -10.20
N PRO A 173 -14.03 -26.25 -9.13
CA PRO A 173 -14.77 -25.54 -8.10
C PRO A 173 -13.74 -24.90 -7.17
N THR A 174 -13.56 -23.57 -7.24
CA THR A 174 -12.78 -22.85 -6.21
C THR A 174 -13.72 -22.34 -5.13
N SER A 175 -13.78 -23.11 -4.05
CA SER A 175 -14.46 -22.80 -2.80
C SER A 175 -13.68 -21.80 -1.93
N ASN A 176 -14.45 -20.89 -1.32
CA ASN A 176 -14.31 -20.32 0.03
C ASN A 176 -13.45 -19.06 0.32
N SER A 177 -13.96 -18.33 1.32
CA SER A 177 -13.68 -17.05 2.05
C SER A 177 -12.22 -16.79 2.49
N LEU A 178 -11.69 -15.62 2.88
CA LEU A 178 -11.93 -14.13 2.82
C LEU A 178 -10.64 -13.47 3.43
N PRO A 179 -10.01 -12.41 2.88
CA PRO A 179 -9.96 -11.10 3.59
C PRO A 179 -9.83 -9.82 2.71
N GLY A 180 -10.23 -8.65 3.27
CA GLY A 180 -10.58 -7.40 2.56
C GLY A 180 -9.54 -6.28 2.48
N TRP A 181 -8.26 -6.61 2.49
CA TRP A 181 -7.14 -5.63 2.42
C TRP A 181 -6.67 -5.32 1.00
N GLN A 182 -6.97 -6.22 0.07
CA GLN A 182 -6.39 -6.22 -1.27
C GLN A 182 -6.80 -5.03 -2.14
N ILE A 183 -7.90 -4.36 -1.79
CA ILE A 183 -8.44 -3.22 -2.54
C ILE A 183 -7.58 -1.99 -2.34
N HIS A 184 -7.12 -1.77 -1.09
CA HIS A 184 -6.29 -0.63 -0.75
C HIS A 184 -5.05 -0.60 -1.61
N LEU A 185 -4.32 -1.73 -1.70
CA LEU A 185 -3.08 -1.83 -2.46
C LEU A 185 -3.25 -1.54 -3.96
N SER A 186 -4.31 -2.03 -4.60
CA SER A 186 -4.58 -1.74 -6.02
C SER A 186 -4.86 -0.24 -6.28
N GLN A 187 -5.58 0.42 -5.38
CA GLN A 187 -5.91 1.84 -5.47
C GLN A 187 -4.69 2.72 -5.14
N ILE A 188 -3.90 2.32 -4.14
CA ILE A 188 -2.61 2.89 -3.74
C ILE A 188 -1.63 2.88 -4.92
N VAL A 189 -1.52 1.75 -5.63
CA VAL A 189 -0.67 1.62 -6.82
C VAL A 189 -1.19 2.52 -7.94
N ALA A 190 -2.51 2.58 -8.15
CA ALA A 190 -3.10 3.45 -9.16
C ALA A 190 -2.77 4.94 -8.95
N VAL A 191 -2.54 5.37 -7.71
CA VAL A 191 -2.14 6.75 -7.35
C VAL A 191 -0.68 6.87 -6.88
N ASN A 192 0.11 5.79 -7.00
CA ASN A 192 1.53 5.75 -6.66
C ASN A 192 1.89 6.15 -5.21
N ILE A 193 1.06 5.78 -4.23
CA ILE A 193 1.40 5.91 -2.81
C ILE A 193 2.32 4.74 -2.42
N PRO A 194 3.52 4.98 -1.85
CA PRO A 194 4.49 3.91 -1.61
C PRO A 194 4.37 3.22 -0.24
N ILE A 195 3.71 3.86 0.74
CA ILE A 195 3.61 3.40 2.12
C ILE A 195 2.15 3.18 2.49
N PHE A 196 1.89 2.04 3.12
CA PHE A 196 0.58 1.66 3.64
C PHE A 196 0.71 1.20 5.09
N VAL A 197 -0.19 1.68 5.95
CA VAL A 197 -0.18 1.36 7.38
C VAL A 197 -1.42 0.55 7.75
N THR A 198 -1.23 -0.40 8.65
CA THR A 198 -2.26 -1.29 9.19
C THR A 198 -2.05 -1.54 10.68
N GLY A 199 -3.06 -2.08 11.37
CA GLY A 199 -2.80 -2.84 12.57
C GLY A 199 -1.91 -4.07 12.32
N GLY A 200 -2.36 -5.00 11.48
CA GLY A 200 -1.71 -6.30 11.25
C GLY A 200 -2.21 -6.95 9.97
N ILE A 201 -1.33 -7.57 9.20
CA ILE A 201 -1.71 -8.21 7.94
C ILE A 201 -2.47 -9.52 8.18
N GLY A 202 -3.21 -10.00 7.17
CA GLY A 202 -3.62 -11.39 7.12
C GLY A 202 -2.42 -12.32 6.90
N GLY A 203 -2.64 -13.63 6.95
CA GLY A 203 -1.57 -14.62 6.83
C GLY A 203 -2.12 -16.02 6.62
N VAL A 204 -1.26 -17.01 6.83
CA VAL A 204 -1.67 -18.42 6.84
C VAL A 204 -2.44 -18.69 8.12
N HIS A 205 -3.64 -19.27 8.01
CA HIS A 205 -4.42 -19.64 9.19
C HIS A 205 -3.83 -20.87 9.89
N ARG A 206 -4.12 -21.03 11.17
CA ARG A 206 -3.73 -22.24 11.91
C ARG A 206 -4.50 -23.45 11.33
N HIS A 207 -3.84 -24.60 11.21
CA HIS A 207 -4.36 -25.82 10.56
C HIS A 207 -4.61 -25.70 9.05
N TRP A 208 -3.87 -24.82 8.38
CA TRP A 208 -3.97 -24.63 6.93
C TRP A 208 -3.74 -25.91 6.12
N GLU A 209 -3.00 -26.89 6.66
CA GLU A 209 -2.73 -28.18 6.00
C GLU A 209 -4.01 -28.95 5.62
N HIS A 210 -5.14 -28.62 6.25
CA HIS A 210 -6.44 -29.22 5.96
C HIS A 210 -7.43 -28.24 5.32
N SER A 211 -7.36 -26.95 5.66
CA SER A 211 -8.33 -25.95 5.19
C SER A 211 -7.88 -25.21 3.92
N MET A 212 -6.58 -25.14 3.67
CA MET A 212 -5.95 -24.26 2.67
C MET A 212 -6.33 -22.78 2.86
N ASP A 213 -6.70 -22.38 4.08
CA ASP A 213 -7.12 -21.01 4.40
C ASP A 213 -5.88 -20.11 4.53
N ILE A 214 -5.57 -19.40 3.45
CA ILE A 214 -4.42 -18.50 3.34
C ILE A 214 -4.93 -17.13 2.90
N SER A 215 -4.56 -16.11 3.67
CA SER A 215 -4.87 -14.73 3.31
C SER A 215 -4.28 -14.37 1.95
N SER A 216 -5.14 -13.85 1.10
CA SER A 216 -4.79 -13.33 -0.20
C SER A 216 -3.89 -12.06 -0.11
N ASP A 217 -3.71 -11.50 1.09
CA ASP A 217 -2.76 -10.41 1.35
C ASP A 217 -1.32 -10.81 1.00
N LEU A 218 -0.96 -12.08 1.26
CA LEU A 218 0.40 -12.57 1.02
C LEU A 218 0.73 -12.60 -0.46
N VAL A 219 -0.23 -13.02 -1.29
CA VAL A 219 -0.11 -13.00 -2.75
C VAL A 219 -0.07 -11.57 -3.28
N GLU A 220 -0.83 -10.65 -2.67
CA GLU A 220 -0.84 -9.25 -3.09
C GLU A 220 0.49 -8.55 -2.74
N LEU A 221 1.07 -8.83 -1.57
CA LEU A 221 2.43 -8.40 -1.21
C LEU A 221 3.47 -8.92 -2.22
N GLY A 222 3.31 -10.14 -2.74
CA GLY A 222 4.17 -10.67 -3.80
C GLY A 222 4.04 -9.97 -5.17
N ARG A 223 3.00 -9.15 -5.38
CA ARG A 223 2.67 -8.55 -6.69
C ARG A 223 2.71 -7.03 -6.71
N THR A 224 2.60 -6.40 -5.54
CA THR A 224 2.36 -4.97 -5.44
C THR A 224 3.51 -4.28 -4.71
N PRO A 225 4.23 -3.35 -5.36
CA PRO A 225 5.44 -2.71 -4.81
C PRO A 225 5.11 -1.59 -3.81
N VAL A 226 4.43 -1.95 -2.73
CA VAL A 226 4.05 -1.08 -1.61
C VAL A 226 4.73 -1.61 -0.35
N ALA A 227 5.26 -0.71 0.48
CA ALA A 227 5.72 -1.08 1.81
C ALA A 227 4.55 -1.03 2.80
N VAL A 228 4.29 -2.15 3.46
CA VAL A 228 3.22 -2.30 4.46
C VAL A 228 3.82 -2.28 5.85
N VAL A 229 3.42 -1.32 6.66
CA VAL A 229 3.86 -1.13 8.06
C VAL A 229 2.78 -1.67 8.99
N CYS A 230 3.13 -2.67 9.80
CA CYS A 230 2.17 -3.43 10.61
C CYS A 230 2.79 -3.97 11.90
N ALA A 231 1.97 -4.44 12.84
CA ALA A 231 2.45 -5.15 14.03
C ALA A 231 2.68 -6.66 13.78
N GLY A 232 3.11 -7.02 12.57
CA GLY A 232 3.18 -8.42 12.13
C GLY A 232 1.86 -8.92 11.55
N VAL A 233 1.54 -10.19 11.79
CA VAL A 233 0.30 -10.85 11.34
C VAL A 233 -0.66 -10.95 12.52
N LYS A 234 -1.98 -10.87 12.28
CA LYS A 234 -2.99 -10.99 13.35
C LYS A 234 -2.77 -12.26 14.18
N SER A 235 -2.88 -12.18 15.50
CA SER A 235 -2.54 -13.28 16.43
C SER A 235 -3.28 -14.60 16.20
N ILE A 236 -4.43 -14.58 15.52
CA ILE A 236 -5.22 -15.78 15.19
C ILE A 236 -4.54 -16.67 14.12
N LEU A 237 -3.46 -16.19 13.51
CA LEU A 237 -2.78 -16.80 12.37
C LEU A 237 -1.55 -17.62 12.80
N ASP A 238 -0.94 -18.31 11.83
CA ASP A 238 0.30 -19.07 11.98
C ASP A 238 1.48 -18.24 11.44
N ILE A 239 2.30 -17.72 12.36
CA ILE A 239 3.45 -16.87 12.04
C ILE A 239 4.53 -17.62 11.24
N PRO A 240 5.07 -18.77 11.71
CA PRO A 240 6.07 -19.52 10.94
C PRO A 240 5.63 -19.79 9.50
N ARG A 241 4.40 -20.28 9.29
CA ARG A 241 3.90 -20.60 7.95
C ARG A 241 3.70 -19.35 7.10
N THR A 242 3.30 -18.25 7.71
CA THR A 242 3.18 -16.97 7.00
C THR A 242 4.53 -16.45 6.51
N LEU A 243 5.58 -16.56 7.32
CA LEU A 243 6.94 -16.15 6.93
C LEU A 243 7.48 -17.01 5.77
N GLU A 244 7.32 -18.33 5.82
CA GLU A 244 7.67 -19.24 4.72
C GLU A 244 6.92 -18.91 3.42
N TYR A 245 5.64 -18.55 3.53
CA TYR A 245 4.85 -18.16 2.37
C TYR A 245 5.34 -16.82 1.79
N LEU A 246 5.64 -15.83 2.63
CA LEU A 246 6.19 -14.54 2.19
C LEU A 246 7.56 -14.68 1.53
N GLU A 247 8.42 -15.56 2.05
CA GLU A 247 9.69 -15.93 1.41
C GLU A 247 9.44 -16.50 0.01
N THR A 248 8.49 -17.43 -0.12
CA THR A 248 8.09 -18.01 -1.42
C THR A 248 7.58 -16.95 -2.39
N GLN A 249 6.86 -15.93 -1.91
CA GLN A 249 6.38 -14.80 -2.71
C GLN A 249 7.46 -13.76 -3.04
N GLY A 250 8.69 -13.92 -2.55
CA GLY A 250 9.77 -12.94 -2.73
C GLY A 250 9.52 -11.61 -2.02
N VAL A 251 8.74 -11.63 -0.94
CA VAL A 251 8.43 -10.44 -0.13
C VAL A 251 9.54 -10.24 0.89
N CYS A 252 10.16 -9.06 0.88
CA CYS A 252 11.14 -8.71 1.90
C CYS A 252 10.43 -8.46 3.24
N VAL A 253 10.84 -9.17 4.29
CA VAL A 253 10.31 -8.98 5.65
C VAL A 253 11.39 -8.37 6.54
N ALA A 254 11.10 -7.20 7.08
CA ALA A 254 11.96 -6.45 7.98
C ALA A 254 11.26 -6.18 9.32
N ALA A 255 11.99 -6.20 10.44
CA ALA A 255 11.47 -5.77 11.73
C ALA A 255 12.13 -4.49 12.24
N TYR A 256 11.33 -3.63 12.87
CA TYR A 256 11.79 -2.35 13.41
C TYR A 256 12.42 -2.53 14.79
N LYS A 257 13.71 -2.19 14.90
CA LYS A 257 14.53 -2.19 16.11
C LYS A 257 14.64 -3.54 16.83
N THR A 258 14.29 -4.62 16.16
CA THR A 258 14.37 -5.98 16.68
C THR A 258 14.81 -6.96 15.58
N ASN A 259 15.34 -8.12 15.98
CA ASN A 259 15.67 -9.22 15.08
C ASN A 259 14.53 -10.26 15.00
N GLU A 260 13.45 -10.02 15.72
CA GLU A 260 12.33 -10.94 15.86
C GLU A 260 11.07 -10.39 15.19
N PHE A 261 10.29 -11.27 14.58
CA PHE A 261 9.00 -10.90 14.02
C PHE A 261 7.99 -10.71 15.15
N PRO A 262 7.30 -9.56 15.26
CA PRO A 262 6.30 -9.34 16.28
C PRO A 262 5.03 -10.17 16.03
N ALA A 263 4.36 -10.55 17.10
CA ALA A 263 3.12 -11.34 17.09
C ALA A 263 1.91 -10.48 17.49
N PHE A 264 1.77 -9.34 16.83
CA PHE A 264 0.63 -8.41 16.98
C PHE A 264 0.50 -7.82 18.39
N PHE A 265 -0.12 -8.54 19.33
CA PHE A 265 -0.24 -8.12 20.72
C PHE A 265 0.99 -8.40 21.58
N THR A 266 1.97 -9.11 21.04
CA THR A 266 3.24 -9.44 21.72
C THR A 266 4.42 -8.97 20.88
N GLU A 267 5.47 -8.48 21.54
CA GLU A 267 6.70 -8.03 20.88
C GLU A 267 7.46 -9.17 20.21
N THR A 268 7.29 -10.41 20.71
CA THR A 268 8.05 -11.60 20.35
C THR A 268 7.13 -12.71 19.87
N SER A 269 7.56 -13.45 18.84
CA SER A 269 6.85 -14.59 18.26
C SER A 269 7.65 -15.90 18.29
N GLY A 270 8.91 -15.84 18.70
CA GLY A 270 9.92 -16.88 18.52
C GLY A 270 10.49 -16.97 17.10
N CYS A 271 9.98 -16.19 16.13
CA CYS A 271 10.41 -16.24 14.74
C CYS A 271 11.35 -15.08 14.40
N LYS A 272 12.47 -15.36 13.73
CA LYS A 272 13.40 -14.31 13.28
C LYS A 272 12.94 -13.70 11.96
N VAL A 273 13.27 -12.43 11.75
CA VAL A 273 13.14 -11.78 10.44
C VAL A 273 14.44 -11.87 9.64
N SER A 274 14.31 -11.80 8.31
CA SER A 274 15.46 -11.73 7.40
C SER A 274 16.27 -10.44 7.54
N CYS A 275 15.64 -9.36 8.02
CA CYS A 275 16.26 -8.05 8.10
C CYS A 275 15.80 -7.28 9.35
N ARG A 276 16.74 -6.73 10.11
CA ARG A 276 16.48 -5.74 11.15
C ARG A 276 16.71 -4.34 10.58
N VAL A 277 15.88 -3.41 11.02
CA VAL A 277 15.97 -2.01 10.61
C VAL A 277 15.83 -1.10 11.83
N ASP A 278 16.76 -0.17 12.02
CA ASP A 278 16.83 0.63 13.25
C ASP A 278 16.32 2.07 13.07
N SER A 279 16.24 2.55 11.83
CA SER A 279 15.80 3.90 11.49
C SER A 279 14.85 3.96 10.29
N PRO A 280 13.98 5.00 10.20
CA PRO A 280 13.16 5.29 9.02
C PRO A 280 13.95 5.34 7.70
N GLU A 281 15.20 5.81 7.74
CA GLU A 281 16.09 6.04 6.60
C GLU A 281 16.61 4.72 6.03
N ASP A 282 16.92 3.76 6.90
CA ASP A 282 17.29 2.40 6.52
C ASP A 282 16.18 1.79 5.63
N TYR A 283 14.90 2.05 5.94
CA TYR A 283 13.79 1.56 5.11
C TYR A 283 13.78 2.14 3.71
N ALA A 284 14.07 3.43 3.58
CA ALA A 284 14.18 4.09 2.29
C ALA A 284 15.34 3.54 1.44
N SER A 285 16.27 2.78 2.04
CA SER A 285 17.39 2.11 1.36
C SER A 285 17.02 0.80 0.68
N PHE A 286 15.99 0.08 1.15
CA PHE A 286 15.58 -1.22 0.59
C PHE A 286 14.87 -1.16 -0.77
N LYS A 287 14.78 0.01 -1.42
CA LYS A 287 14.24 0.15 -2.78
C LYS A 287 15.20 -0.47 -3.83
N LEU A 288 15.34 -1.79 -3.81
CA LEU A 288 15.65 -2.57 -4.99
C LEU A 288 14.34 -2.66 -5.80
N LYS A 289 14.39 -2.44 -7.12
CA LYS A 289 13.22 -2.52 -8.02
C LYS A 289 12.78 -3.98 -8.21
N LEU A 290 12.45 -4.69 -7.13
CA LEU A 290 12.13 -6.11 -7.13
C LEU A 290 10.73 -6.41 -7.69
N GLY A 291 9.87 -5.39 -7.78
CA GLY A 291 8.48 -5.56 -8.24
C GLY A 291 7.54 -6.16 -7.18
N THR A 292 8.08 -6.58 -6.04
CA THR A 292 7.36 -7.07 -4.86
C THR A 292 7.21 -5.99 -3.80
N GLY A 293 6.28 -6.20 -2.87
CA GLY A 293 6.09 -5.38 -1.67
C GLY A 293 7.14 -5.66 -0.60
N ILE A 294 7.11 -4.83 0.44
CA ILE A 294 7.97 -4.96 1.62
C ILE A 294 7.07 -4.98 2.85
N LEU A 295 7.30 -5.92 3.76
CA LEU A 295 6.63 -5.95 5.05
C LEU A 295 7.56 -5.37 6.11
N ILE A 296 7.10 -4.31 6.78
CA ILE A 296 7.79 -3.65 7.89
C ILE A 296 7.03 -3.98 9.17
N ALA A 297 7.54 -4.92 9.93
CA ALA A 297 6.94 -5.38 11.17
C ALA A 297 7.44 -4.52 12.35
N VAL A 298 6.51 -3.88 13.05
CA VAL A 298 6.75 -2.93 14.12
C VAL A 298 6.21 -3.54 15.42
N PRO A 299 7.05 -3.83 16.42
CA PRO A 299 6.56 -4.33 17.71
C PRO A 299 5.55 -3.37 18.36
N ILE A 300 4.59 -3.94 19.08
CA ILE A 300 3.69 -3.17 19.94
C ILE A 300 4.50 -2.32 20.95
N PRO A 301 4.07 -1.10 21.32
CA PRO A 301 4.76 -0.32 22.34
C PRO A 301 4.93 -1.09 23.65
N GLN A 302 6.09 -0.91 24.29
CA GLN A 302 6.49 -1.69 25.47
C GLN A 302 5.50 -1.53 26.63
N GLU A 303 4.89 -0.35 26.80
CA GLU A 303 3.86 -0.12 27.83
C GLU A 303 2.62 -1.01 27.68
N HIS A 304 2.34 -1.53 26.47
CA HIS A 304 1.19 -2.39 26.18
C HIS A 304 1.57 -3.87 26.03
N SER A 305 2.87 -4.18 26.00
CA SER A 305 3.41 -5.53 25.85
C SER A 305 3.08 -6.46 27.02
N ALA A 306 2.97 -5.93 28.24
CA ALA A 306 2.64 -6.71 29.44
C ALA A 306 1.28 -7.42 29.37
N SER A 307 0.33 -6.87 28.61
CA SER A 307 -0.98 -7.51 28.37
C SER A 307 -0.92 -8.61 27.33
N GLY A 308 0.15 -8.71 26.54
CA GLY A 308 0.25 -9.62 25.39
C GLY A 308 0.02 -11.09 25.76
N ASN A 309 0.63 -11.59 26.84
CA ASN A 309 0.44 -12.98 27.30
C ASN A 309 -1.02 -13.26 27.72
N ILE A 310 -1.68 -12.28 28.34
CA ILE A 310 -3.10 -12.39 28.74
C ILE A 310 -3.97 -12.44 27.49
N ILE A 311 -3.68 -11.59 26.51
CA ILE A 311 -4.41 -11.52 25.24
C ILE A 311 -4.21 -12.81 24.44
N GLU A 312 -2.99 -13.34 24.35
CA GLU A 312 -2.70 -14.62 23.69
C GLU A 312 -3.42 -15.79 24.37
N SER A 313 -3.49 -15.81 25.71
CA SER A 313 -4.29 -16.81 26.42
C SER A 313 -5.78 -16.70 26.08
N ALA A 314 -6.31 -15.47 25.99
CA ALA A 314 -7.69 -15.22 25.59
C ALA A 314 -7.97 -15.65 24.14
N ILE A 315 -7.02 -15.42 23.22
CA ILE A 315 -7.12 -15.85 21.81
C ILE A 315 -7.22 -17.37 21.71
N HIS A 316 -6.38 -18.11 22.42
CA HIS A 316 -6.45 -19.58 22.42
C HIS A 316 -7.80 -20.10 22.92
N LYS A 317 -8.34 -19.47 23.96
CA LYS A 317 -9.70 -19.80 24.47
C LYS A 317 -10.77 -19.47 23.45
N ALA A 318 -10.71 -18.29 22.82
CA ALA A 318 -11.68 -17.86 21.82
C ALA A 318 -11.67 -18.75 20.57
N ILE A 319 -10.49 -19.16 20.08
CA ILE A 319 -10.36 -20.09 18.94
C ILE A 319 -10.95 -21.46 19.29
N LYS A 320 -10.69 -21.95 20.52
CA LYS A 320 -11.27 -23.22 20.97
C LYS A 320 -12.81 -23.15 20.99
N GLU A 321 -13.35 -22.09 21.54
CA GLU A 321 -14.81 -21.88 21.63
C GLU A 321 -15.45 -21.67 20.23
N ALA A 322 -14.78 -20.97 19.32
CA ALA A 322 -15.24 -20.82 17.94
C ALA A 322 -15.42 -22.20 17.27
N ARG A 323 -14.45 -23.10 17.47
CA ARG A 323 -14.51 -24.47 16.93
C ARG A 323 -15.60 -25.32 17.56
N GLU A 324 -15.71 -25.29 18.89
CA GLU A 324 -16.76 -26.02 19.62
C GLU A 324 -18.16 -25.60 19.16
N ASN A 325 -18.34 -24.34 18.76
CA ASN A 325 -19.59 -23.80 18.23
C ASN A 325 -19.69 -23.81 16.69
N ASN A 326 -18.74 -24.42 15.97
CA ASN A 326 -18.66 -24.44 14.51
C ASN A 326 -18.74 -23.05 13.84
N ILE A 327 -18.24 -22.02 14.51
CA ILE A 327 -18.15 -20.66 13.98
C ILE A 327 -17.00 -20.61 12.99
N THR A 328 -17.34 -20.40 11.72
CA THR A 328 -16.38 -20.46 10.61
C THR A 328 -16.64 -19.33 9.59
N GLY A 329 -15.70 -19.13 8.68
CA GLY A 329 -15.84 -18.18 7.57
C GLY A 329 -15.92 -16.72 8.05
N SER A 330 -16.80 -15.93 7.45
CA SER A 330 -16.93 -14.49 7.76
C SER A 330 -17.35 -14.19 9.21
N ALA A 331 -17.97 -15.14 9.88
CA ALA A 331 -18.45 -14.99 11.27
C ALA A 331 -17.35 -15.19 12.32
N GLU A 332 -16.25 -15.86 11.97
CA GLU A 332 -15.19 -16.21 12.91
C GLU A 332 -14.44 -14.97 13.41
N THR A 333 -14.01 -14.07 12.52
CA THR A 333 -13.22 -12.89 12.95
C THR A 333 -13.98 -11.96 13.91
N PRO A 334 -15.24 -11.54 13.63
CA PRO A 334 -16.01 -10.73 14.58
C PRO A 334 -16.23 -11.44 15.92
N PHE A 335 -16.49 -12.76 15.89
CA PHE A 335 -16.62 -13.56 17.11
C PHE A 335 -15.33 -13.57 17.93
N LEU A 336 -14.18 -13.85 17.29
CA LEU A 336 -12.88 -13.91 17.96
C LEU A 336 -12.52 -12.56 18.57
N LEU A 337 -12.72 -11.45 17.85
CA LEU A 337 -12.41 -10.12 18.36
C LEU A 337 -13.30 -9.74 19.55
N ALA A 338 -14.61 -9.98 19.47
CA ALA A 338 -15.54 -9.73 20.57
C ALA A 338 -15.18 -10.59 21.80
N LYS A 339 -14.97 -11.89 21.60
CA LYS A 339 -14.65 -12.83 22.68
C LYS A 339 -13.32 -12.49 23.35
N VAL A 340 -12.29 -12.16 22.58
CA VAL A 340 -10.98 -11.75 23.13
C VAL A 340 -11.10 -10.45 23.90
N ASN A 341 -11.88 -9.48 23.41
CA ASN A 341 -12.15 -8.24 24.14
C ASN A 341 -12.83 -8.49 25.49
N ASP A 342 -13.86 -9.36 25.51
CA ASP A 342 -14.58 -9.73 26.73
C ASP A 342 -13.67 -10.45 27.74
N LEU A 343 -12.90 -11.44 27.27
CA LEU A 343 -11.97 -12.21 28.10
C LEU A 343 -10.81 -11.38 28.66
N THR A 344 -10.48 -10.26 28.01
CA THR A 344 -9.36 -9.38 28.40
C THR A 344 -9.83 -8.11 29.14
N GLY A 345 -11.13 -7.95 29.37
CA GLY A 345 -11.69 -6.76 30.01
C GLY A 345 -11.36 -5.45 29.27
N GLY A 346 -11.25 -5.50 27.94
CA GLY A 346 -10.90 -4.34 27.11
C GLY A 346 -9.40 -4.15 26.83
N ALA A 347 -8.50 -4.93 27.45
CA ALA A 347 -7.06 -4.76 27.26
C ALA A 347 -6.63 -5.02 25.80
N SER A 348 -7.27 -5.96 25.10
CA SER A 348 -6.97 -6.22 23.68
C SER A 348 -7.37 -5.06 22.76
N LEU A 349 -8.49 -4.37 23.03
CA LEU A 349 -8.87 -3.18 22.27
C LEU A 349 -7.87 -2.04 22.51
N ALA A 350 -7.49 -1.80 23.76
CA ALA A 350 -6.49 -0.78 24.11
C ALA A 350 -5.14 -1.05 23.42
N ALA A 351 -4.67 -2.31 23.47
CA ALA A 351 -3.45 -2.75 22.79
C ALA A 351 -3.56 -2.60 21.26
N ASN A 352 -4.72 -2.91 20.68
CA ASN A 352 -4.97 -2.76 19.23
C ASN A 352 -4.95 -1.28 18.80
N ILE A 353 -5.53 -0.38 19.60
CA ILE A 353 -5.45 1.06 19.33
C ILE A 353 -4.00 1.54 19.40
N ALA A 354 -3.26 1.13 20.44
CA ALA A 354 -1.88 1.53 20.64
C ALA A 354 -0.94 1.06 19.51
N LEU A 355 -1.05 -0.20 19.08
CA LEU A 355 -0.23 -0.71 17.98
C LEU A 355 -0.54 -0.01 16.65
N VAL A 356 -1.81 0.32 16.36
CA VAL A 356 -2.18 1.00 15.11
C VAL A 356 -1.59 2.42 15.09
N LYS A 357 -1.68 3.13 16.22
CA LYS A 357 -1.06 4.45 16.39
C LYS A 357 0.47 4.39 16.20
N ASN A 358 1.12 3.39 16.78
CA ASN A 358 2.56 3.19 16.63
C ASN A 358 2.95 2.90 15.17
N ASN A 359 2.18 2.05 14.48
CA ASN A 359 2.41 1.73 13.08
C ASN A 359 2.24 2.97 12.18
N ALA A 360 1.25 3.82 12.48
CA ALA A 360 1.04 5.09 11.79
C ALA A 360 2.21 6.07 11.98
N LEU A 361 2.72 6.18 13.21
CA LEU A 361 3.89 6.97 13.53
C LEU A 361 5.13 6.50 12.74
N VAL A 362 5.42 5.20 12.75
CA VAL A 362 6.56 4.64 12.01
C VAL A 362 6.35 4.80 10.51
N GLY A 363 5.16 4.52 10.00
CA GLY A 363 4.82 4.66 8.58
C GLY A 363 4.95 6.09 8.06
N ALA A 364 4.53 7.09 8.85
CA ALA A 364 4.71 8.49 8.52
C ALA A 364 6.19 8.87 8.40
N LYS A 365 7.02 8.45 9.36
CA LYS A 365 8.47 8.69 9.33
C LYS A 365 9.14 8.04 8.13
N VAL A 366 8.78 6.79 7.80
CA VAL A 366 9.29 6.10 6.61
C VAL A 366 8.86 6.81 5.32
N ALA A 367 7.62 7.28 5.25
CA ALA A 367 7.12 8.02 4.08
C ALA A 367 7.87 9.34 3.88
N VAL A 368 8.15 10.07 4.96
CA VAL A 368 8.95 11.31 4.93
C VAL A 368 10.39 11.03 4.49
N ALA A 369 11.07 10.07 5.11
CA ALA A 369 12.44 9.69 4.73
C ALA A 369 12.52 9.28 3.26
N LEU A 370 11.51 8.55 2.75
CA LEU A 370 11.43 8.16 1.35
C LEU A 370 11.21 9.36 0.42
N ALA A 371 10.37 10.32 0.80
CA ALA A 371 10.12 11.54 0.03
C ALA A 371 11.37 12.43 -0.03
N GLU A 372 12.08 12.59 1.09
CA GLU A 372 13.34 13.34 1.15
C GLU A 372 14.43 12.69 0.29
N LYS A 373 14.56 11.36 0.37
CA LYS A 373 15.51 10.63 -0.45
C LYS A 373 15.23 10.81 -1.95
N ARG A 374 13.97 10.79 -2.37
CA ARG A 374 13.58 11.05 -3.77
C ARG A 374 14.00 12.45 -4.21
N LYS A 375 13.70 13.48 -3.41
CA LYS A 375 14.10 14.87 -3.68
C LYS A 375 15.62 15.03 -3.80
N ASN A 376 16.37 14.35 -2.93
CA ASN A 376 17.84 14.38 -2.97
C ASN A 376 18.40 13.68 -4.22
N CYS A 377 17.83 12.55 -4.62
CA CYS A 377 18.18 11.88 -5.89
C CYS A 377 17.88 12.77 -7.10
N GLU A 378 16.72 13.42 -7.15
CA GLU A 378 16.35 14.34 -8.23
C GLU A 378 17.32 15.53 -8.31
N ARG A 379 17.62 16.17 -7.17
CA ARG A 379 18.63 17.26 -7.10
C ARG A 379 19.99 16.82 -7.60
N TYR A 380 20.44 15.63 -7.22
CA TYR A 380 21.73 15.08 -7.66
C TYR A 380 21.78 14.86 -9.18
N VAL A 381 20.69 14.34 -9.76
CA VAL A 381 20.58 14.15 -11.21
C VAL A 381 20.60 15.48 -11.96
N VAL A 382 19.88 16.49 -11.46
CA VAL A 382 19.87 17.84 -12.04
C VAL A 382 21.26 18.47 -11.97
N MET A 383 21.92 18.47 -10.81
CA MET A 383 23.28 19.03 -10.66
C MET A 383 24.28 18.35 -11.60
N ARG A 384 24.23 17.01 -11.73
CA ARG A 384 25.13 16.27 -12.64
C ARG A 384 24.87 16.64 -14.10
N TYR A 385 23.61 16.86 -14.46
CA TYR A 385 23.23 17.29 -15.80
C TYR A 385 23.71 18.71 -16.10
N GLU A 386 23.53 19.65 -15.18
CA GLU A 386 24.04 21.03 -15.30
C GLU A 386 25.56 21.05 -15.40
N ALA A 387 26.26 20.31 -14.55
CA ALA A 387 27.72 20.17 -14.61
C ALA A 387 28.19 19.58 -15.96
N HIS A 388 27.49 18.56 -16.48
CA HIS A 388 27.80 17.99 -17.79
C HIS A 388 27.56 18.98 -18.93
N THR A 389 26.49 19.76 -18.85
CA THR A 389 26.14 20.80 -19.84
C THR A 389 27.17 21.94 -19.82
N ALA A 390 27.57 22.40 -18.64
CA ALA A 390 28.62 23.40 -18.46
C ALA A 390 29.98 22.91 -18.98
N PHE A 391 30.35 21.66 -18.67
CA PHE A 391 31.57 21.04 -19.20
C PHE A 391 31.57 20.94 -20.73
N THR A 392 30.46 20.52 -21.34
CA THR A 392 30.34 20.46 -22.81
C THR A 392 30.34 21.83 -23.46
N ALA A 393 29.76 22.85 -22.82
CA ALA A 393 29.83 24.24 -23.29
C ALA A 393 31.26 24.78 -23.25
N CYS A 394 31.97 24.59 -22.12
CA CYS A 394 33.38 24.97 -21.97
C CYS A 394 34.26 24.26 -23.01
N TRP A 395 34.07 22.96 -23.23
CA TRP A 395 34.80 22.21 -24.25
C TRP A 395 34.53 22.71 -25.68
N LYS A 396 33.30 23.09 -25.99
CA LYS A 396 32.97 23.71 -27.29
C LYS A 396 33.64 25.06 -27.46
N GLN A 397 33.71 25.86 -26.39
CA GLN A 397 34.37 27.16 -26.42
C GLN A 397 35.89 27.03 -26.59
N ILE A 398 36.54 26.16 -25.82
CA ILE A 398 37.97 25.84 -26.00
C ILE A 398 38.23 25.33 -27.43
N ARG A 399 37.37 24.45 -27.95
CA ARG A 399 37.50 23.96 -29.33
C ARG A 399 37.32 25.07 -30.36
N TRP A 400 36.38 25.99 -30.16
CA TRP A 400 36.15 27.13 -31.04
C TRP A 400 37.35 28.09 -31.04
N GLU A 401 37.85 28.43 -29.85
CA GLU A 401 39.07 29.24 -29.68
C GLU A 401 40.27 28.58 -30.35
N TRP A 402 40.46 27.27 -30.18
CA TRP A 402 41.51 26.53 -30.89
C TRP A 402 41.32 26.51 -32.41
N SER A 403 40.10 26.31 -32.92
CA SER A 403 39.88 26.33 -34.37
C SER A 403 40.06 27.72 -34.98
N GLY A 404 39.70 28.80 -34.27
CA GLY A 404 39.96 30.17 -34.72
C GLY A 404 41.46 30.50 -34.78
N HIS A 405 42.26 29.94 -33.86
CA HIS A 405 43.71 30.10 -33.88
C HIS A 405 44.40 29.22 -34.94
N VAL A 406 43.77 28.16 -35.44
CA VAL A 406 44.32 27.32 -36.52
C VAL A 406 44.17 28.02 -37.89
N ASP A 407 43.10 28.78 -38.11
CA ASP A 407 42.93 29.54 -39.34
C ASP A 407 43.86 30.77 -39.43
N ASP A 408 44.11 31.45 -38.29
CA ASP A 408 45.09 32.56 -38.25
C ASP A 408 46.55 32.07 -38.34
N ALA A 409 46.87 30.88 -37.80
CA ALA A 409 48.22 30.31 -37.83
C ALA A 409 48.66 29.76 -39.21
N VAL A 410 47.74 29.59 -40.16
CA VAL A 410 48.08 29.21 -41.55
C VAL A 410 48.51 30.42 -42.39
N SER A 411 48.25 31.65 -41.94
CA SER A 411 48.57 32.88 -42.69
C SER A 411 49.89 33.57 -42.30
N ASN A 412 50.54 33.17 -41.20
CA ASN A 412 51.81 33.75 -40.76
C ASN A 412 52.76 32.70 -40.17
N ARG A 413 53.68 32.17 -41.00
CA ARG A 413 54.90 31.52 -40.47
C ARG A 413 55.92 32.60 -40.13
N PRO A 414 56.51 32.58 -38.94
CA PRO A 414 57.88 32.07 -38.86
C PRO A 414 58.23 31.24 -37.62
N ASN A 415 59.16 30.32 -37.84
CA ASN A 415 60.11 29.65 -36.94
C ASN A 415 59.68 29.11 -35.56
N LYS A 416 59.84 27.78 -35.47
CA LYS A 416 60.15 26.97 -34.28
C LYS A 416 60.80 27.79 -33.15
N LEU A 417 60.21 27.76 -31.95
CA LEU A 417 60.89 27.40 -30.70
C LEU A 417 59.89 27.30 -29.52
N ASN A 418 60.01 26.21 -28.77
CA ASN A 418 59.73 26.02 -27.33
C ASN A 418 58.49 26.69 -26.69
N MET A 419 57.53 25.86 -26.24
CA MET A 419 57.00 25.98 -24.88
C MET A 419 56.23 24.72 -24.42
N THR A 420 56.97 23.75 -23.89
CA THR A 420 56.46 22.80 -22.89
C THR A 420 56.42 23.49 -21.53
N ARG A 421 55.22 23.72 -20.98
CA ARG A 421 54.83 23.76 -19.55
C ARG A 421 53.70 24.76 -19.35
N HIS A 422 52.51 24.28 -18.99
CA HIS A 422 51.75 24.67 -17.78
C HIS A 422 50.33 24.11 -17.90
N LEU A 423 50.12 22.88 -17.42
CA LEU A 423 48.81 22.39 -17.02
C LEU A 423 48.99 21.50 -15.78
N ARG A 424 49.20 22.15 -14.64
CA ARG A 424 48.74 21.67 -13.34
C ARG A 424 48.08 22.85 -12.64
N THR A 425 46.95 22.56 -12.03
CA THR A 425 46.11 23.38 -11.12
C THR A 425 45.40 24.58 -11.75
N THR A 426 44.10 24.43 -11.97
CA THR A 426 43.02 24.94 -11.08
C THR A 426 41.76 24.12 -11.31
#